data_AF-A0A268RII8-F1
#
_entry.id   AF-A0A268RII8-F1
#
_cell.length_a   1.000
_cell.length_b   1.000
_cell.length_c   1.000
_cell.angle_alpha   90.00
_cell.angle_beta   90.00
_cell.angle_gamma   90.00
#
_symmetry.space_group_name_H-M   'P 1'
#
loop_
_entity.id
_entity.type
_entity.pdbx_description
1 polymer ?
#
loop_
_entity_poly.entity_id
_entity_poly.type
_entity_poly.pdbx_seq_one_letter_code
_entity_poly.pdbx_strand_id
1 'polypeptide(L)'
;SDLIIVGARPSVGKTAFALNMALNAAGQDAALIFSLEMSKKQLLKRMISCKGEISSIKMRNPKRYFGEGDWSQFSDVMGAFGEAKLHIFDQAGMDIGYIWFKVRKARRKYGE
;
A
#
# COMPACT_ATOMS: atom_id res chain seq x y z
N SER A 1 22.06 4.40 -6.26
CA SER A 1 20.66 4.40 -6.71
C SER A 1 20.49 3.21 -7.61
N ASP A 2 19.59 2.29 -7.26
CA ASP A 2 19.46 1.02 -7.97
C ASP A 2 18.07 0.90 -8.59
N LEU A 3 18.00 0.30 -9.79
CA LEU A 3 16.74 -0.06 -10.44
C LEU A 3 16.53 -1.56 -10.32
N ILE A 4 15.51 -1.94 -9.54
CA ILE A 4 15.16 -3.34 -9.32
C ILE A 4 13.86 -3.64 -10.07
N ILE A 5 13.88 -4.67 -10.92
CA ILE A 5 12.73 -5.11 -11.71
C ILE A 5 12.25 -6.46 -11.18
N VAL A 6 10.97 -6.55 -10.87
CA VAL A 6 10.32 -7.79 -10.39
C VAL A 6 9.34 -8.29 -11.45
N GLY A 7 9.72 -9.34 -12.18
CA GLY A 7 8.87 -10.05 -13.14
C GLY A 7 8.31 -11.34 -12.52
N ALA A 8 7.02 -11.61 -12.71
CA ALA A 8 6.39 -12.82 -12.22
C ALA A 8 5.13 -13.14 -13.05
N ARG A 9 4.69 -14.41 -13.04
CA ARG A 9 3.44 -14.83 -13.68
C ARG A 9 2.22 -14.25 -12.94
N PRO A 10 1.05 -14.12 -13.59
CA PRO A 10 -0.20 -13.79 -12.90
C PRO A 10 -0.47 -14.75 -11.73
N SER A 11 -1.10 -14.25 -10.67
CA SER A 11 -1.52 -15.02 -9.48
C SER A 11 -0.43 -15.57 -8.56
N VAL A 12 0.86 -15.34 -8.83
CA VAL A 12 1.96 -15.81 -7.95
C VAL A 12 2.25 -14.88 -6.75
N GLY A 13 1.51 -13.79 -6.61
CA GLY A 13 1.66 -12.86 -5.48
C GLY A 13 2.56 -11.65 -5.72
N LYS A 14 2.91 -11.30 -6.98
CA LYS A 14 3.72 -10.11 -7.31
C LYS A 14 3.25 -8.83 -6.61
N THR A 15 1.96 -8.55 -6.62
CA THR A 15 1.41 -7.36 -5.95
C THR A 15 1.54 -7.46 -4.43
N ALA A 16 1.28 -8.63 -3.84
CA ALA A 16 1.41 -8.82 -2.40
C ALA A 16 2.87 -8.62 -1.93
N PHE A 17 3.82 -9.16 -2.69
CA PHE A 17 5.25 -8.95 -2.46
C PHE A 17 5.63 -7.45 -2.50
N ALA A 18 5.22 -6.74 -3.56
CA ALA A 18 5.50 -5.30 -3.69
C ALA A 18 4.89 -4.47 -2.56
N LEU A 19 3.66 -4.81 -2.13
CA LEU A 19 2.99 -4.13 -1.01
C LEU A 19 3.71 -4.38 0.31
N ASN A 20 4.18 -5.60 0.57
CA ASN A 20 4.94 -5.92 1.78
C ASN A 20 6.27 -5.16 1.83
N MET A 21 6.98 -5.06 0.71
CA MET A 21 8.19 -4.23 0.63
C MET A 21 7.89 -2.77 0.97
N ALA A 22 6.84 -2.21 0.36
CA ALA A 22 6.46 -0.82 0.59
C ALA A 22 6.03 -0.55 2.04
N LEU A 23 5.32 -1.50 2.68
CA LEU A 23 4.93 -1.39 4.09
C LEU A 23 6.11 -1.41 5.04
N ASN A 24 7.10 -2.28 4.78
CA ASN A 24 8.34 -2.31 5.57
C ASN A 24 9.15 -1.02 5.38
N ALA A 25 9.30 -0.55 4.14
CA ALA A 25 9.97 0.70 3.84
C ALA A 25 9.29 1.90 4.51
N ALA A 26 7.95 1.94 4.49
CA ALA A 26 7.14 3.01 5.11
C ALA A 26 7.31 3.13 6.63
N GLY A 27 7.83 2.08 7.30
CA GLY A 27 8.14 2.09 8.72
C GLY A 27 9.49 2.76 9.05
N GLN A 28 10.35 2.96 8.06
CA GLN A 28 11.67 3.58 8.23
C GLN A 28 11.76 4.93 7.51
N ASP A 29 11.19 5.03 6.31
CA ASP A 29 11.26 6.22 5.48
C ASP A 29 9.99 6.37 4.59
N ALA A 30 9.94 7.39 3.72
CA ALA A 30 8.83 7.62 2.81
C ALA A 30 8.78 6.58 1.68
N ALA A 31 7.64 5.89 1.55
CA ALA A 31 7.39 4.93 0.49
C ALA A 31 6.29 5.44 -0.45
N LEU A 32 6.54 5.39 -1.77
CA LEU A 32 5.59 5.81 -2.80
C LEU A 32 5.19 4.61 -3.66
N ILE A 33 3.89 4.39 -3.81
CA ILE A 33 3.30 3.37 -4.68
C ILE A 33 2.55 4.06 -5.82
N PHE A 34 2.91 3.72 -7.04
CA PHE A 34 2.21 4.13 -8.25
C PHE A 34 1.51 2.90 -8.83
N SER A 35 0.17 2.91 -8.81
CA SER A 35 -0.64 1.79 -9.25
C SER A 35 -1.41 2.15 -10.51
N LEU A 36 -1.17 1.40 -11.58
CA LEU A 36 -1.87 1.56 -12.86
C LEU A 36 -3.02 0.56 -13.02
N GLU A 37 -3.00 -0.55 -12.29
CA GLU A 37 -3.98 -1.64 -12.44
C GLU A 37 -5.06 -1.62 -11.35
N MET A 38 -4.68 -1.24 -10.12
CA MET A 38 -5.56 -1.31 -8.95
C MET A 38 -5.78 0.05 -8.33
N SER A 39 -7.00 0.29 -7.86
CA SER A 39 -7.30 1.49 -7.08
C SER A 39 -6.58 1.46 -5.73
N LYS A 40 -6.34 2.66 -5.18
CA LYS A 40 -5.80 2.87 -3.84
C LYS A 40 -6.60 2.15 -2.78
N LYS A 41 -7.93 2.16 -2.89
CA LYS A 41 -8.83 1.46 -1.96
C LYS A 41 -8.60 -0.05 -1.98
N GLN A 42 -8.40 -0.66 -3.15
CA GLN A 42 -8.12 -2.09 -3.24
C GLN A 42 -6.75 -2.45 -2.67
N LEU A 43 -5.73 -1.62 -2.90
CA LEU A 43 -4.39 -1.82 -2.34
C LEU A 43 -4.40 -1.68 -0.82
N LEU A 44 -5.07 -0.66 -0.27
CA LEU A 44 -5.21 -0.48 1.17
C LEU A 44 -5.89 -1.68 1.83
N LYS A 45 -6.99 -2.19 1.26
CA LYS A 45 -7.64 -3.42 1.78
C LYS A 45 -6.69 -4.61 1.85
N ARG A 46 -5.84 -4.79 0.83
CA ARG A 46 -4.82 -5.85 0.83
C ARG A 46 -3.76 -5.62 1.91
N MET A 47 -3.29 -4.37 2.06
CA MET A 47 -2.32 -4.02 3.07
C MET A 47 -2.85 -4.21 4.49
N ILE A 48 -4.11 -3.82 4.76
CA ILE A 48 -4.72 -4.04 6.08
C ILE A 48 -4.92 -5.52 6.35
N SER A 49 -5.38 -6.30 5.36
CA SER A 49 -5.51 -7.75 5.48
C SER A 49 -4.16 -8.42 5.77
N CYS A 50 -3.07 -7.91 5.19
CA CYS A 50 -1.73 -8.44 5.40
C CYS A 50 -1.14 -8.04 6.76
N LYS A 51 -1.34 -6.79 7.21
CA LYS A 51 -0.75 -6.28 8.46
C LYS A 51 -1.57 -6.56 9.71
N GLY A 52 -2.90 -6.57 9.60
CA GLY A 52 -3.82 -6.83 10.71
C GLY A 52 -4.23 -8.29 10.84
N GLU A 53 -3.70 -9.18 9.99
CA GLU A 53 -4.04 -10.60 9.95
C GLU A 53 -5.55 -10.88 9.77
N ILE A 54 -6.27 -9.93 9.18
CA ILE A 54 -7.70 -10.05 8.93
C ILE A 54 -7.92 -10.80 7.61
N SER A 55 -8.78 -11.82 7.64
CA SER A 55 -9.15 -12.58 6.44
C SER A 55 -9.65 -11.69 5.29
N SER A 56 -9.08 -11.90 4.10
CA SER A 56 -9.44 -11.17 2.89
C SER A 56 -10.90 -11.37 2.46
N ILE A 57 -11.53 -12.47 2.87
CA ILE A 57 -12.96 -12.73 2.64
C ILE A 57 -13.81 -11.79 3.49
N LYS A 58 -13.46 -11.65 4.77
CA LYS A 58 -14.16 -10.72 5.69
C LYS A 58 -14.05 -9.27 5.21
N MET A 59 -12.88 -8.89 4.70
CA MET A 59 -12.61 -7.56 4.11
C MET A 59 -13.50 -7.19 2.92
N ARG A 60 -14.19 -8.14 2.28
CA ARG A 60 -15.16 -7.85 1.22
C ARG A 60 -16.42 -7.18 1.77
N ASN A 61 -16.87 -7.58 2.96
CA ASN A 61 -18.01 -6.97 3.64
C ASN A 61 -17.76 -6.89 5.16
N PRO A 62 -16.94 -5.92 5.62
CA PRO A 62 -16.58 -5.78 7.03
C PRO A 62 -17.79 -5.66 7.95
N LYS A 63 -18.81 -4.88 7.56
CA LYS A 63 -20.04 -4.71 8.34
C LYS A 63 -20.75 -6.02 8.67
N ARG A 64 -20.66 -7.02 7.79
CA ARG A 64 -21.32 -8.31 7.96
C ARG A 64 -20.44 -9.35 8.64
N TYR A 65 -19.13 -9.31 8.38
CA TYR A 65 -18.23 -10.42 8.73
C TYR A 65 -17.18 -10.09 9.79
N PHE A 66 -17.05 -8.83 10.21
CA PHE A 66 -16.14 -8.45 11.30
C PHE A 66 -16.80 -8.73 12.65
N GLY A 67 -16.09 -9.43 13.52
CA GLY A 67 -16.34 -9.42 14.96
C GLY A 67 -15.59 -8.27 15.64
N GLU A 68 -15.74 -8.16 16.96
CA GLU A 68 -15.07 -7.10 17.75
C GLU A 68 -13.54 -7.14 17.60
N GLY A 69 -12.93 -8.34 17.60
CA GLY A 69 -11.49 -8.49 17.39
C GLY A 69 -11.03 -8.01 16.01
N ASP A 70 -11.80 -8.28 14.95
CA ASP A 70 -11.47 -7.80 13.59
C ASP A 70 -11.57 -6.26 13.53
N TRP A 71 -12.53 -5.64 14.23
CA TRP A 71 -12.65 -4.18 14.32
C TRP A 71 -11.49 -3.55 15.09
N SER A 72 -11.04 -4.17 16.18
CA SER A 72 -9.85 -3.73 16.92
C SER A 72 -8.62 -3.75 16.03
N GLN A 73 -8.31 -4.90 15.42
CA GLN A 73 -7.18 -5.07 14.50
C GLN A 73 -7.24 -4.07 13.33
N PHE A 74 -8.43 -3.86 12.77
CA PHE A 74 -8.63 -2.90 11.68
C PHE A 74 -8.30 -1.48 12.13
N SER A 75 -8.79 -1.08 13.30
CA SER A 75 -8.55 0.24 13.87
C SER A 75 -7.06 0.47 14.15
N ASP A 76 -6.39 -0.52 14.75
CA ASP A 76 -4.96 -0.45 15.07
C ASP A 76 -4.10 -0.27 13.82
N VAL A 77 -4.37 -1.05 12.77
CA VAL A 77 -3.64 -0.94 11.50
C VAL A 77 -3.93 0.39 10.80
N MET A 78 -5.17 0.87 10.85
CA MET A 78 -5.53 2.18 10.28
C MET A 78 -4.81 3.32 11.01
N GLY A 79 -4.67 3.24 12.34
CA GLY A 79 -3.86 4.18 13.12
C GLY A 79 -2.40 4.17 12.67
N ALA A 80 -1.79 2.99 12.58
CA ALA A 80 -0.42 2.84 12.10
C ALA A 80 -0.22 3.36 10.66
N PHE A 81 -1.23 3.23 9.78
CA PHE A 81 -1.17 3.77 8.43
C PHE A 81 -1.36 5.28 8.37
N GLY A 82 -2.05 5.88 9.33
CA GLY A 82 -2.18 7.34 9.45
C GLY A 82 -0.85 8.03 9.76
N GLU A 83 0.02 7.37 10.51
CA GLU A 83 1.35 7.86 10.88
C GLU A 83 2.43 7.50 9.84
N ALA A 84 2.21 6.44 9.06
CA ALA A 84 3.16 5.97 8.07
C ALA A 84 3.38 6.98 6.94
N LYS A 85 4.63 7.13 6.50
CA LYS A 85 5.02 7.96 5.34
C LYS A 85 4.72 7.23 4.01
N LEU A 86 3.56 6.58 3.90
CA LEU A 86 3.14 5.80 2.74
C LEU A 86 2.20 6.62 1.85
N HIS A 87 2.58 6.76 0.58
CA HIS A 87 1.79 7.50 -0.41
C HIS A 87 1.41 6.62 -1.59
N ILE A 88 0.11 6.57 -1.90
CA ILE A 88 -0.41 5.77 -3.02
C ILE A 88 -1.03 6.71 -4.05
N PHE A 89 -0.66 6.51 -5.32
CA PHE A 89 -1.20 7.20 -6.48
C PHE A 89 -1.82 6.18 -7.43
N ASP A 90 -3.08 6.39 -7.80
CA ASP A 90 -3.89 5.51 -8.66
C ASP A 90 -4.60 6.28 -9.78
N GLN A 91 -4.01 7.40 -10.19
CA GLN A 91 -4.54 8.22 -11.29
C GLN A 91 -4.42 7.44 -12.62
N ALA A 92 -5.45 7.51 -13.46
CA ALA A 92 -5.39 6.91 -14.80
C ALA A 92 -4.34 7.64 -15.67
N GLY A 93 -3.63 6.88 -16.50
CA GLY A 93 -2.68 7.44 -17.47
C GLY A 93 -1.46 8.14 -16.86
N MET A 94 -0.96 7.68 -15.70
CA MET A 94 0.29 8.22 -15.14
C MET A 94 1.46 7.94 -16.08
N ASP A 95 2.07 9.01 -16.57
CA ASP A 95 3.31 8.94 -17.32
C ASP A 95 4.54 9.07 -16.41
N ILE A 96 5.72 8.93 -17.01
CA ILE A 96 7.01 9.04 -16.30
C ILE A 96 7.19 10.45 -15.71
N GLY A 97 6.72 11.50 -16.39
CA GLY A 97 6.81 12.88 -15.94
C GLY A 97 6.04 13.11 -14.63
N TYR A 98 4.83 12.56 -14.54
CA TYR A 98 4.01 12.57 -13.33
C TYR A 98 4.68 11.84 -12.17
N ILE A 99 5.18 10.62 -12.41
CA ILE A 99 5.89 9.84 -11.39
C ILE A 99 7.10 10.63 -10.87
N TRP A 100 7.90 11.18 -11.79
CA TRP A 100 9.08 11.97 -11.44
C TRP A 100 8.75 13.20 -10.61
N PHE A 101 7.70 13.94 -11.00
CA PHE A 101 7.20 15.09 -10.24
C PHE A 101 6.81 14.71 -8.81
N LYS A 102 6.05 13.62 -8.63
CA LYS A 102 5.63 13.14 -7.30
C LYS A 102 6.82 12.70 -6.45
N VAL A 103 7.78 11.98 -7.03
CA VAL A 103 9.00 11.56 -6.34
C VAL A 103 9.82 12.77 -5.88
N ARG A 104 10.04 13.78 -6.75
CA ARG A 104 10.76 15.00 -6.35
C ARG A 104 10.05 15.77 -5.26
N LYS A 105 8.71 15.87 -5.32
CA LYS A 105 7.92 16.52 -4.29
C LYS A 105 8.06 15.81 -2.93
N ALA A 106 8.01 14.48 -2.92
CA ALA A 106 8.21 13.70 -1.71
C ALA A 106 9.63 13.85 -1.16
N ARG A 107 10.65 13.78 -2.02
CA ARG A 107 12.05 14.00 -1.63
C ARG A 107 12.28 15.36 -0.99
N ARG A 108 11.64 16.43 -1.49
CA ARG A 108 11.73 17.76 -0.85
C ARG A 108 11.06 17.83 0.53
N LYS A 109 10.06 16.99 0.78
CA LYS A 109 9.29 17.00 2.03
C LYS A 109 9.90 16.10 3.11
N TYR A 110 10.46 14.96 2.71
CA TYR A 110 10.92 13.91 3.62
C TYR A 110 12.39 13.58 3.50
N GLY A 111 13.05 14.00 2.42
CA GLY A 111 14.49 13.82 2.29
C GLY A 111 15.21 14.78 3.22
N GLU A 112 16.22 14.26 3.91
CA GLU A 112 17.30 15.06 4.49
C GLU A 112 18.06 15.84 3.40
#